data_AF-A0A2A3CAL3-F1
#
_entry.id   AF-A0A2A3CAL3-F1
#
_cell.length_a   1.000
_cell.length_b   1.000
_cell.length_c   1.000
_cell.angle_alpha   90.00
_cell.angle_beta   90.00
_cell.angle_gamma   90.00
#
_symmetry.space_group_name_H-M   'P 1'
#
loop_
_entity.id
_entity.type
_entity.pdbx_description
1 polymer ?
#
loop_
_entity_poly.entity_id
_entity_poly.type
_entity_poly.pdbx_seq_one_letter_code
_entity_poly.pdbx_strand_id
1 'polypeptide(L)' 'MKSDFAAAHLHLDRACHYLRGDDETSRAALEALDLVIEAVAAAQYSRPEAEVLPFPRGAKREMPPMAS' A
#
# COMPACT_ATOMS: atom_id res chain seq x y z
N MET A 1 -9.09 -15.58 1.05
CA MET A 1 -7.63 -15.87 0.91
C MET A 1 -6.91 -14.54 0.82
N LYS A 2 -5.82 -14.32 1.56
CA LYS A 2 -5.00 -13.10 1.39
C LYS A 2 -3.95 -13.37 0.31
N SER A 3 -3.69 -12.40 -0.54
CA SER A 3 -2.63 -12.49 -1.54
C SER A 3 -1.26 -12.49 -0.86
N ASP A 4 -0.32 -13.30 -1.38
CA ASP A 4 1.07 -13.27 -0.97
C ASP A 4 1.85 -12.32 -1.88
N PHE A 5 1.87 -11.03 -1.50
CA PHE A 5 2.54 -9.99 -2.26
C PHE A 5 4.07 -10.13 -2.27
N ALA A 6 4.66 -10.72 -1.21
CA ALA A 6 6.09 -10.94 -1.14
C ALA A 6 6.55 -12.01 -2.15
N ALA A 7 5.82 -13.13 -2.24
CA ALA A 7 6.08 -14.14 -3.26
C ALA A 7 5.87 -13.61 -4.67
N ALA A 8 4.81 -12.81 -4.89
CA ALA A 8 4.55 -12.18 -6.19
C ALA A 8 5.70 -11.26 -6.62
N HIS A 9 6.15 -10.36 -5.73
CA HIS A 9 7.26 -9.44 -6.01
C HIS A 9 8.55 -10.19 -6.36
N LEU A 10 8.89 -11.25 -5.59
CA LEU A 10 10.07 -12.08 -5.86
C LEU A 10 10.04 -12.70 -7.27
N HIS A 11 8.87 -13.14 -7.73
CA HIS A 11 8.73 -13.74 -9.06
C HIS A 11 8.76 -12.70 -10.18
N LEU A 12 8.21 -11.51 -9.96
CA LEU A 12 8.30 -10.38 -10.89
C LEU A 12 9.75 -9.92 -11.05
N ASP A 13 10.50 -9.75 -9.96
CA ASP A 13 11.93 -9.39 -10.02
C ASP A 13 12.74 -10.40 -10.84
N ARG A 14 12.45 -11.70 -10.67
CA ARG A 14 13.08 -12.76 -11.46
C ARG A 14 12.71 -12.68 -12.93
N ALA A 15 11.47 -12.37 -13.27
CA ALA A 15 11.05 -12.17 -14.65
C ALA A 15 11.82 -11.01 -15.30
N CYS A 16 11.93 -9.87 -14.61
CA CYS A 16 12.74 -8.74 -15.06
C CYS A 16 14.21 -9.10 -15.26
N HIS A 17 14.77 -9.95 -14.39
CA HIS A 17 16.15 -10.42 -14.55
C HIS A 17 16.36 -11.22 -15.83
N TYR A 18 15.40 -12.06 -16.23
CA TYR A 18 15.50 -12.90 -17.42
C TYR A 18 15.17 -12.16 -18.73
N LEU A 19 14.36 -11.11 -18.67
CA LEU A 19 13.92 -10.32 -19.84
C LEU A 19 14.87 -9.17 -20.21
N ARG A 20 16.16 -9.27 -19.90
CA ARG A 20 17.16 -8.22 -20.21
C ARG A 20 17.65 -8.22 -21.67
N GLY A 21 16.87 -8.79 -22.59
CA GLY A 21 17.18 -8.74 -24.01
C GLY A 21 16.98 -7.33 -24.58
N ASP A 22 17.73 -6.99 -25.62
CA ASP A 22 17.61 -5.71 -26.33
C ASP A 22 16.51 -5.71 -27.41
N ASP A 23 15.79 -6.83 -27.57
CA ASP A 23 14.70 -6.94 -28.52
C ASP A 23 13.45 -6.16 -28.04
N GLU A 24 12.59 -5.82 -29.00
CA GLU A 24 11.37 -5.06 -28.72
C GLU A 24 10.41 -5.79 -27.77
N THR A 25 10.34 -7.12 -27.83
CA THR A 25 9.45 -7.90 -26.97
C THR A 25 9.94 -7.86 -25.53
N SER A 26 11.24 -8.04 -25.30
CA SER A 26 11.87 -7.91 -23.98
C SER A 26 11.62 -6.52 -23.38
N ARG A 27 11.82 -5.44 -24.16
CA ARG A 27 11.57 -4.06 -23.70
C ARG A 27 10.10 -3.83 -23.34
N ALA A 28 9.17 -4.20 -24.22
CA ALA A 28 7.74 -4.05 -23.96
C ALA A 28 7.28 -4.90 -22.76
N ALA A 29 7.84 -6.10 -22.60
CA ALA A 29 7.53 -6.96 -21.45
C ALA A 29 8.05 -6.37 -20.13
N LEU A 30 9.25 -5.77 -20.13
CA LEU A 30 9.79 -5.07 -18.96
C LEU A 30 8.92 -3.87 -18.57
N GLU A 31 8.50 -3.04 -19.53
CA GLU A 31 7.58 -1.92 -19.28
C GLU A 31 6.25 -2.39 -18.66
N ALA A 32 5.70 -3.50 -19.15
CA ALA A 32 4.49 -4.08 -18.58
C ALA A 32 4.72 -4.64 -17.16
N LEU A 33 5.87 -5.27 -16.90
CA LEU A 33 6.23 -5.79 -15.59
C LEU A 33 6.37 -4.67 -14.54
N ASP A 34 6.94 -3.53 -14.92
CA ASP A 34 7.05 -2.36 -14.03
C ASP A 34 5.67 -1.90 -13.54
N LEU A 35 4.67 -1.83 -14.43
CA LEU A 35 3.30 -1.48 -14.05
C LEU A 35 2.68 -2.48 -13.06
N VAL A 36 3.00 -3.77 -13.20
CA VAL A 36 2.50 -4.82 -12.29
C VAL A 36 3.20 -4.75 -10.95
N ILE A 37 4.51 -4.53 -10.92
CA ILE A 37 5.29 -4.35 -9.68
C ILE A 37 4.72 -3.17 -8.88
N GLU A 38 4.48 -2.04 -9.53
CA GLU A 38 3.85 -0.87 -8.91
C GLU A 38 2.46 -1.18 -8.35
N ALA A 39 1.62 -1.90 -9.10
CA ALA A 39 0.30 -2.30 -8.62
C ALA A 39 0.37 -3.24 -7.40
N VAL A 40 1.32 -4.18 -7.39
CA VAL A 40 1.56 -5.08 -6.25
C VAL A 40 2.04 -4.30 -5.03
N ALA A 41 3.00 -3.39 -5.20
CA ALA A 41 3.49 -2.55 -4.12
C ALA A 41 2.37 -1.66 -3.56
N ALA A 42 1.59 -1.01 -4.42
CA ALA A 42 0.44 -0.19 -4.02
C ALA A 42 -0.56 -1.01 -3.20
N ALA A 43 -0.88 -2.24 -3.62
CA ALA A 43 -1.78 -3.11 -2.87
C ALA A 43 -1.18 -3.56 -1.52
N GLN A 44 0.09 -3.95 -1.49
CA GLN A 44 0.81 -4.39 -0.29
C GLN A 44 0.88 -3.31 0.79
N TYR A 45 1.12 -2.07 0.39
CA TYR A 45 1.28 -0.92 1.29
C TYR A 45 0.01 -0.07 1.41
N SER A 46 -1.09 -0.48 0.79
CA SER A 46 -2.37 0.20 0.96
C SER A 46 -2.77 0.15 2.44
N ARG A 47 -3.01 1.33 3.03
CA ARG A 47 -3.47 1.41 4.41
C ARG A 47 -4.88 0.82 4.45
N PRO A 48 -5.17 -0.12 5.37
CA PRO A 48 -6.54 -0.55 5.61
C PRO A 48 -7.40 0.68 5.91
N GLU A 49 -8.61 0.71 5.36
CA GLU A 49 -9.57 1.74 5.70
C GLU A 49 -9.81 1.67 7.21
N ALA A 50 -9.41 2.73 7.92
CA ALA A 50 -9.45 2.78 9.37
C ALA A 50 -10.72 3.50 9.81
N GLU A 51 -11.38 2.98 10.84
CA GLU A 51 -12.52 3.66 11.45
C GLU A 51 -12.08 5.02 12.01
N VAL A 52 -12.67 6.11 11.50
CA VAL A 52 -12.44 7.45 12.01
C VAL A 52 -13.27 7.63 13.27
N LEU A 53 -12.62 7.60 14.44
CA LEU A 53 -13.29 7.83 15.71
C LEU A 53 -13.59 9.33 15.90
N PRO A 54 -14.84 9.71 16.19
CA PRO A 54 -15.20 11.11 16.43
C PRO A 54 -14.57 11.61 17.74
N PHE A 55 -14.12 12.87 17.73
CA PHE A 55 -13.57 13.50 18.94
C PHE A 55 -14.66 13.60 20.04
N PRO A 56 -14.37 13.24 21.30
CA PRO A 56 -15.37 13.30 22.37
C PRO A 56 -15.82 14.74 22.64
N ARG A 57 -17.04 15.09 22.24
CA ARG A 57 -17.66 16.42 22.51
C ARG A 57 -18.39 16.49 23.86
N GLY A 58 -18.22 15.48 24.73
CA GLY A 58 -19.07 15.28 25.91
C GLY A 58 -18.46 15.63 27.27
N ALA A 59 -17.14 15.83 27.38
CA ALA A 59 -16.55 16.27 28.64
C ALA A 59 -16.76 17.79 28.80
N LYS A 60 -18.00 18.19 29.12
CA LYS A 60 -18.20 19.46 29.82
C LYS A 60 -17.30 19.39 31.05
N ARG A 61 -16.21 20.15 31.03
CA ARG A 61 -15.48 20.49 32.24
C ARG A 61 -16.50 21.18 33.14
N GLU A 62 -17.06 20.43 34.09
CA GLU A 62 -17.69 21.04 35.26
C GLU A 62 -16.57 21.78 35.96
N MET A 63 -16.46 23.08 35.65
CA MET A 63 -15.59 23.95 36.43
C MET A 63 -16.19 24.01 37.82
N PRO A 64 -15.45 23.65 38.88
CA PRO A 64 -15.97 23.74 40.23
C PRO A 64 -16.33 25.19 40.55
N PRO A 65 -17.40 25.45 41.32
CA PRO A 65 -17.79 26.80 41.66
C PRO A 65 -16.67 27.47 42.46
N MET A 66 -16.21 28.61 41.97
CA MET A 66 -15.31 29.50 42.70
C MET A 66 -16.07 30.01 43.93
N ALA A 67 -15.70 29.54 45.11
CA ALA A 67 -16.24 30.03 46.38
C ALA A 67 -15.88 31.52 46.53
N SER A 68 -16.89 32.31 46.94
CA SER A 68 -16.80 33.75 47.22
C SER A 68 -16.12 34.05 48.54
#